data_AF-A0A6G3ZCW9-F1
#
_entry.id   AF-A0A6G3ZCW9-F1
#
_cell.length_a   1.000
_cell.length_b   1.000
_cell.length_c   1.000
_cell.angle_alpha   90.00
_cell.angle_beta   90.00
_cell.angle_gamma   90.00
#
_symmetry.space_group_name_H-M   'P 1'
#
loop_
_entity.id
_entity.type
_entity.pdbx_description
1 polymer ?
#
loop_
_entity_poly.entity_id
_entity_poly.type
_entity_poly.pdbx_seq_one_letter_code
_entity_poly.pdbx_strand_id
1 'polypeptide(L)'
;MLAKAKAEESLIASGIPYTIIRPGSLSSESPTGRGLLTENPQVAGSITRIDVADLVIQCLQSSPAQNRTLSAVDRDRIRSEHPVEAFCL
;
A
#
# COMPACT_ATOMS: atom_id res chain seq x y z
N MET A 1 8.78 2.62 -14.41
CA MET A 1 8.64 3.07 -13.00
C MET A 1 8.60 4.58 -12.87
N LEU A 2 9.46 5.33 -13.59
CA LEU A 2 9.52 6.80 -13.55
C LEU A 2 8.17 7.53 -13.74
N ALA A 3 7.30 7.04 -14.64
CA ALA A 3 6.00 7.66 -14.87
C ALA A 3 5.10 7.64 -13.61
N LYS A 4 5.12 6.55 -12.83
CA LYS A 4 4.34 6.45 -11.59
C LYS A 4 4.90 7.38 -10.51
N ALA A 5 6.22 7.42 -10.36
CA ALA A 5 6.88 8.33 -9.43
C ALA A 5 6.54 9.81 -9.71
N LYS A 6 6.59 10.23 -10.99
CA LYS A 6 6.19 11.60 -11.39
C LYS A 6 4.71 11.89 -11.11
N ALA A 7 3.82 10.91 -11.29
CA ALA A 7 2.41 11.07 -10.98
C ALA A 7 2.18 11.23 -9.47
N GLU A 8 2.90 10.45 -8.66
CA GLU A 8 2.88 10.57 -7.19
C GLU A 8 3.39 11.95 -6.75
N GLU A 9 4.54 12.40 -7.26
CA GLU A 9 5.09 13.74 -6.99
C GLU A 9 4.10 14.85 -7.36
N SER A 10 3.46 14.74 -8.53
CA SER A 10 2.46 15.71 -8.98
C SER A 10 1.22 15.74 -8.09
N LEU A 11 0.76 14.58 -7.60
CA LEU A 11 -0.38 14.50 -6.68
C LEU A 11 -0.03 15.11 -5.32
N ILE A 12 1.16 14.79 -4.79
CA ILE A 12 1.66 15.34 -3.52
C ILE A 12 1.77 16.87 -3.62
N ALA A 13 2.33 17.39 -4.71
CA ALA A 13 2.50 18.82 -4.92
C ALA A 13 1.18 19.58 -5.18
N SER A 14 0.08 18.88 -5.50
CA SER A 14 -1.20 19.52 -5.83
C SER A 14 -1.92 20.15 -4.62
N GLY A 15 -1.57 19.75 -3.40
CA GLY A 15 -2.29 20.14 -2.18
C GLY A 15 -3.65 19.49 -1.99
N ILE A 16 -4.07 18.59 -2.89
CA ILE A 16 -5.30 17.81 -2.76
C ILE A 16 -5.05 16.67 -1.74
N PRO A 17 -5.96 16.43 -0.78
CA PRO A 17 -5.88 15.27 0.10
C PRO A 17 -5.71 13.96 -0.68
N TYR A 18 -4.73 13.15 -0.30
CA TYR A 18 -4.42 11.92 -1.02
C TYR A 18 -4.13 10.74 -0.11
N THR A 19 -4.27 9.53 -0.65
CA THR A 19 -3.62 8.33 -0.13
C THR A 19 -3.02 7.59 -1.32
N ILE A 20 -1.70 7.39 -1.31
CA ILE A 20 -0.99 6.63 -2.34
C ILE A 20 -0.73 5.23 -1.79
N ILE A 21 -1.22 4.21 -2.48
CA ILE A 21 -0.96 2.80 -2.14
C ILE A 21 -0.02 2.21 -3.19
N ARG A 22 1.13 1.71 -2.75
CA ARG A 22 2.16 1.04 -3.55
C ARG A 22 2.11 -0.46 -3.29
N PRO A 23 1.30 -1.22 -4.03
CA PRO A 23 1.24 -2.66 -3.85
C PRO A 23 2.53 -3.33 -4.30
N GLY A 24 2.87 -4.45 -3.65
CA GLY A 24 3.83 -5.42 -4.17
C GLY A 24 3.36 -6.07 -5.48
N SER A 25 3.96 -7.21 -5.83
CA SER A 25 3.53 -7.96 -7.02
C SER A 25 2.07 -8.41 -6.89
N LEU A 26 1.25 -8.11 -7.88
CA LEU A 26 -0.18 -8.39 -7.86
C LEU A 26 -0.51 -9.80 -8.36
N SER A 27 -1.24 -10.59 -7.59
CA SER A 27 -1.83 -11.87 -8.02
C SER A 27 -3.36 -11.78 -8.21
N SER A 28 -3.93 -12.68 -9.02
CA SER A 28 -5.38 -12.83 -9.22
C SER A 28 -5.94 -14.07 -8.52
N GLU A 29 -5.24 -14.55 -7.51
CA GLU A 29 -5.68 -15.67 -6.67
C GLU A 29 -6.83 -15.21 -5.75
N SER A 30 -7.48 -16.17 -5.10
CA SER A 30 -8.41 -15.89 -4.00
C SER A 30 -7.74 -15.03 -2.92
N PRO A 31 -8.49 -14.14 -2.24
CA PRO A 31 -7.93 -13.27 -1.21
C PRO A 31 -7.34 -14.11 -0.07
N THR A 32 -6.27 -13.61 0.55
CA THR A 32 -5.70 -14.24 1.74
C THR A 32 -6.26 -13.66 3.02
N GLY A 33 -6.82 -12.43 2.97
CA GLY A 33 -7.26 -11.70 4.15
C GLY A 33 -6.09 -11.21 5.02
N ARG A 34 -4.86 -11.27 4.51
CA ARG A 34 -3.63 -10.95 5.25
C ARG A 34 -2.88 -9.75 4.68
N GLY A 35 -3.59 -8.91 3.91
CA GLY A 35 -3.08 -7.62 3.45
C GLY A 35 -2.66 -6.72 4.61
N LEU A 36 -1.56 -6.01 4.41
CA LEU A 36 -0.99 -5.06 5.37
C LEU A 36 -0.53 -3.80 4.65
N LEU A 37 -0.76 -2.65 5.30
CA LEU A 37 -0.15 -1.37 4.93
C LEU A 37 1.06 -1.08 5.83
N THR A 38 2.07 -0.43 5.29
CA THR A 38 3.25 0.03 6.03
C THR A 38 3.79 1.32 5.42
N GLU A 39 4.43 2.17 6.23
CA GLU A 39 5.16 3.35 5.74
C GLU A 39 6.53 2.99 5.17
N ASN A 40 7.01 1.75 5.36
CA ASN A 40 8.29 1.30 4.82
C ASN A 40 8.22 1.20 3.28
N PRO A 41 8.95 2.05 2.51
CA PRO A 41 8.92 2.02 1.06
C PRO A 41 9.79 0.90 0.46
N GLN A 42 10.64 0.26 1.27
CA GLN A 42 11.56 -0.79 0.85
C GLN A 42 10.99 -2.20 1.03
N VAL A 43 9.76 -2.32 1.57
CA VAL A 43 9.13 -3.62 1.69
C VAL A 43 8.90 -4.23 0.29
N ALA A 44 9.35 -5.47 0.12
CA ALA A 44 9.09 -6.25 -1.07
C ALA A 44 8.17 -7.43 -0.72
N GLY A 45 7.30 -7.80 -1.64
CA GLY A 45 6.37 -8.91 -1.45
C GLY A 45 5.35 -9.01 -2.57
N SER A 46 4.34 -9.85 -2.37
CA SER A 46 3.17 -9.92 -3.24
C SER A 46 1.88 -9.75 -2.44
N ILE A 47 0.80 -9.43 -3.14
CA ILE A 47 -0.54 -9.26 -2.55
C ILE A 47 -1.58 -9.59 -3.63
N THR A 48 -2.74 -10.11 -3.22
CA THR A 48 -3.82 -10.35 -4.17
C THR A 48 -4.50 -9.04 -4.55
N ARG A 49 -5.07 -8.95 -5.75
CA ARG A 49 -5.83 -7.77 -6.18
C ARG A 49 -7.03 -7.48 -5.27
N ILE A 50 -7.65 -8.51 -4.71
CA ILE A 50 -8.80 -8.38 -3.82
C ILE A 50 -8.37 -7.79 -2.48
N ASP A 51 -7.28 -8.29 -1.88
CA ASP A 51 -6.77 -7.72 -0.63
C ASP A 51 -6.32 -6.26 -0.80
N VAL A 52 -5.79 -5.87 -1.97
CA VAL A 52 -5.51 -4.45 -2.27
C VAL A 52 -6.79 -3.62 -2.29
N ALA A 53 -7.86 -4.12 -2.90
CA ALA A 53 -9.14 -3.41 -2.93
C ALA A 53 -9.71 -3.22 -1.52
N ASP A 54 -9.61 -4.24 -0.67
CA ASP A 54 -10.06 -4.16 0.72
C ASP A 54 -9.26 -3.12 1.53
N LEU A 55 -7.93 -3.04 1.33
CA LEU A 55 -7.10 -2.00 1.95
C LEU A 55 -7.45 -0.60 1.45
N VAL A 56 -7.74 -0.44 0.15
CA VAL A 56 -8.18 0.85 -0.42
C VAL A 56 -9.47 1.32 0.25
N ILE A 57 -10.46 0.42 0.42
CA ILE A 57 -11.74 0.75 1.05
C ILE A 57 -11.53 1.19 2.50
N GLN A 58 -10.68 0.50 3.25
CA GLN A 58 -10.37 0.89 4.64
C GLN A 58 -9.67 2.26 4.71
N CYS A 59 -8.75 2.57 3.79
CA CYS A 59 -8.12 3.89 3.70
C CYS A 59 -9.12 5.03 3.48
N LEU A 60 -10.17 4.81 2.68
CA LEU A 60 -11.20 5.84 2.43
C LEU A 60 -11.94 6.27 3.71
N GLN A 61 -11.99 5.39 4.71
CA GLN A 61 -12.67 5.63 5.99
C GLN A 61 -11.70 6.03 7.12
N SER A 62 -10.40 6.09 6.83
CA SER A 62 -9.33 6.30 7.81
C SER A 62 -8.74 7.70 7.69
N SER A 63 -8.97 8.56 8.68
CA SER A 63 -8.29 9.85 8.78
C SER A 63 -6.76 9.71 8.87
N PRO A 64 -6.20 8.71 9.60
CA PRO A 64 -4.76 8.44 9.59
C PRO A 64 -4.16 8.23 8.19
N ALA A 65 -4.92 7.64 7.25
CA ALA A 65 -4.47 7.37 5.89
C ALA A 65 -4.38 8.64 5.01
N GLN A 66 -4.91 9.78 5.45
CA GLN A 66 -4.86 11.02 4.69
C GLN A 66 -3.44 11.59 4.59
N ASN A 67 -3.07 12.02 3.39
CA ASN A 67 -1.74 12.50 3.01
C ASN A 67 -0.62 11.49 3.32
N ARG A 68 -0.92 10.19 3.14
CA ARG A 68 0.04 9.10 3.32
C ARG A 68 0.42 8.44 2.01
N THR A 69 1.65 7.95 1.98
CA THR A 69 2.14 7.02 0.96
C THR A 69 2.48 5.72 1.66
N LEU A 70 1.75 4.66 1.35
CA LEU A 70 1.80 3.38 2.05
C LEU A 70 2.14 2.26 1.06
N SER A 71 3.00 1.34 1.47
CA SER A 71 3.25 0.10 0.74
C SER A 71 2.22 -0.96 1.16
N ALA A 72 1.73 -1.76 0.22
CA ALA A 72 0.76 -2.83 0.49
C ALA A 72 1.32 -4.21 0.11
N VAL A 73 1.34 -5.12 1.07
CA VAL A 73 1.86 -6.49 0.92
C VAL A 73 1.02 -7.47 1.73
N ASP A 74 0.99 -8.73 1.33
CA ASP A 74 0.49 -9.81 2.18
C ASP A 74 1.55 -10.17 3.22
N ARG A 75 1.18 -10.19 4.52
CA ARG A 75 2.07 -10.45 5.66
C ARG A 75 2.91 -11.71 5.50
N ASP A 76 2.36 -12.73 4.86
CA ASP A 76 3.01 -14.03 4.70
C ASP A 76 3.77 -14.16 3.38
N ARG A 77 3.75 -13.12 2.56
CA ARG A 77 4.47 -13.04 1.28
C ARG A 77 5.48 -11.90 1.25
N ILE A 78 5.85 -11.38 2.43
CA ILE A 78 6.91 -10.39 2.60
C ILE A 78 8.28 -11.03 2.35
N ARG A 79 9.13 -10.33 1.62
CA ARG A 79 10.51 -10.68 1.32
C ARG A 79 11.44 -9.65 1.96
N SER A 80 11.41 -9.58 3.29
CA SER A 80 12.21 -8.66 4.11
C SER A 80 12.91 -9.45 5.21
N GLU A 81 14.17 -9.10 5.49
CA GLU A 81 14.93 -9.67 6.60
C GLU A 81 14.46 -9.14 7.96
N HIS A 82 13.71 -8.03 7.96
CA HIS A 82 13.23 -7.38 9.17
C HIS A 82 11.71 -7.36 9.25
N PRO A 83 11.15 -7.44 10.47
CA PRO A 83 9.72 -7.27 10.70
C PRO A 83 9.23 -5.96 10.10
N VAL A 84 8.09 -6.03 9.40
CA VAL A 84 7.45 -4.86 8.81
C VAL A 84 6.44 -4.32 9.81
N GLU A 85 6.62 -3.05 10.19
CA GLU A 85 5.67 -2.37 11.06
C GLU A 85 4.37 -2.09 10.32
N ALA A 86 3.27 -2.49 10.95
CA ALA A 86 1.94 -2.31 10.42
C ALA A 86 1.48 -0.86 10.61
N PHE A 87 1.04 -0.23 9.53
CA PHE A 87 0.33 1.04 9.61
C PHE A 87 -1.05 0.83 10.22
N CYS A 88 -1.41 1.66 11.20
CA CYS A 88 -2.71 1.63 11.84
C CYS A 88 -3.68 2.56 11.08
N LEU A 89 -4.71 1.98 10.48
CA LEU A 89 -5.81 2.71 9.83
C LEU A 89 -6.79 3.28 10.87
#